data_AF-A0A261FQS7-F1
#
_entry.id   AF-A0A261FQS7-F1
#
_cell.length_a   1.000
_cell.length_b   1.000
_cell.length_c   1.000
_cell.angle_alpha   90.00
_cell.angle_beta   90.00
_cell.angle_gamma   90.00
#
_symmetry.space_group_name_H-M   'P 1'
#
loop_
_entity.id
_entity.type
_entity.pdbx_description
1 polymer ?
#
loop_
_entity_poly.entity_id
_entity_poly.type
_entity_poly.pdbx_seq_one_letter_code
_entity_poly.pdbx_strand_id
1 'polypeptide(L)'
;METENGWKTGMSKARILQPETSSIDQNKAIKPVATPNNCQYFCKAVVLMRFADKRLERFWESGIIPSQYPQGVARTLMRKLQMLDAAEYPQALRTPPGNRFEELSGDLASHYSVRVNRQWRLVFRWDRKEATDVRFVDYH
;
A
#
# COMPACT_ATOMS: atom_id res chain seq x y z
N MET A 1 -51.37 -42.78 38.64
CA MET A 1 -52.27 -41.65 38.35
C MET A 1 -51.93 -40.55 39.34
N GLU A 2 -51.96 -39.30 38.86
CA GLU A 2 -51.83 -38.04 39.62
C GLU A 2 -50.37 -37.62 39.96
N THR A 3 -49.72 -36.80 39.11
CA THR A 3 -49.75 -35.32 38.94
C THR A 3 -49.01 -34.58 40.06
N GLU A 4 -47.75 -34.19 39.84
CA GLU A 4 -47.32 -32.92 39.22
C GLU A 4 -47.25 -31.72 40.20
N ASN A 5 -45.99 -31.30 40.43
CA ASN A 5 -45.47 -29.95 40.21
C ASN A 5 -45.72 -28.82 41.23
N GLY A 6 -44.62 -28.09 41.52
CA GLY A 6 -44.68 -26.64 41.63
C GLY A 6 -44.04 -26.02 42.87
N TRP A 7 -42.72 -26.16 43.06
CA TRP A 7 -41.98 -25.49 44.13
C TRP A 7 -41.96 -23.97 43.96
N LYS A 8 -42.45 -23.27 44.99
CA LYS A 8 -42.38 -21.82 45.16
C LYS A 8 -41.05 -21.38 45.77
N THR A 9 -40.45 -20.38 45.12
CA THR A 9 -39.82 -19.18 45.69
C THR A 9 -38.63 -19.34 46.63
N GLY A 10 -37.46 -18.98 46.10
CA GLY A 10 -36.27 -18.58 46.86
C GLY A 10 -35.43 -17.61 46.04
N MET A 11 -35.89 -16.36 45.93
CA MET A 11 -35.14 -15.27 45.31
C MET A 11 -33.89 -14.95 46.13
N SER A 12 -32.70 -15.23 45.58
CA SER A 12 -31.46 -14.53 45.93
C SER A 12 -31.05 -13.69 44.72
N LYS A 13 -31.22 -12.36 44.84
CA LYS A 13 -30.84 -11.38 43.82
C LYS A 13 -29.33 -11.43 43.60
N ALA A 14 -28.90 -12.00 42.48
CA ALA A 14 -27.55 -11.82 41.97
C ALA A 14 -27.39 -10.34 41.56
N ARG A 15 -26.57 -9.62 42.32
CA ARG A 15 -26.16 -8.23 42.03
C ARG A 15 -25.23 -8.26 40.81
N ILE A 16 -25.78 -8.00 39.63
CA ILE A 16 -25.01 -7.75 38.41
C ILE A 16 -24.26 -6.42 38.62
N LEU A 17 -22.93 -6.50 38.77
CA LEU A 17 -22.04 -5.35 38.68
C LEU A 17 -21.98 -4.93 37.21
N GLN A 18 -22.59 -3.79 36.88
CA GLN A 18 -22.33 -3.07 35.63
C GLN A 18 -20.93 -2.44 35.75
N PRO A 19 -20.03 -2.57 34.77
CA PRO A 19 -18.88 -1.70 34.70
C PRO A 19 -19.35 -0.30 34.27
N GLU A 20 -19.23 0.63 35.20
CA GLU A 20 -19.42 2.07 35.05
C GLU A 20 -18.69 2.57 33.80
N THR A 21 -19.43 3.21 32.89
CA THR A 21 -18.88 3.89 31.72
C THR A 21 -18.19 5.18 32.17
N SER A 22 -16.87 5.13 32.41
CA SER A 22 -16.10 6.37 32.58
C SER A 22 -15.87 7.02 31.22
N SER A 23 -16.75 7.97 30.91
CA SER A 23 -16.53 9.06 29.96
C SER A 23 -15.14 9.67 30.19
N ILE A 24 -14.26 9.54 29.19
CA ILE A 24 -13.05 10.36 29.09
C ILE A 24 -13.17 11.14 27.79
N ASP A 25 -13.71 12.35 27.98
CA ASP A 25 -13.41 13.63 27.34
C ASP A 25 -12.94 13.61 25.86
N GLN A 26 -13.88 13.95 24.96
CA GLN A 26 -13.70 14.04 23.51
C GLN A 26 -13.09 15.37 23.03
N ASN A 27 -12.52 16.26 23.85
CA ASN A 27 -11.93 17.50 23.33
C ASN A 27 -10.72 18.01 24.11
N LYS A 28 -9.54 17.45 23.81
CA LYS A 28 -8.27 18.18 24.00
C LYS A 28 -7.65 18.49 22.64
N ALA A 29 -7.96 19.70 22.16
CA ALA A 29 -7.40 20.28 20.95
C ALA A 29 -5.87 20.33 21.04
N ILE A 30 -5.20 19.38 20.38
CA ILE A 30 -3.78 19.49 20.06
C ILE A 30 -3.70 20.49 18.93
N LYS A 31 -3.15 21.68 19.21
CA LYS A 31 -2.85 22.69 18.18
C LYS A 31 -1.87 22.06 17.18
N PRO A 32 -2.10 22.14 15.86
CA PRO A 32 -1.11 21.66 14.90
C PRO A 32 0.10 22.58 14.98
N VAL A 33 1.22 22.06 15.48
CA VAL A 33 2.52 22.70 15.27
C VAL A 33 2.83 22.60 13.79
N ALA A 34 2.81 23.75 13.11
CA ALA A 34 3.26 23.84 11.73
C ALA A 34 4.75 23.50 11.69
N THR A 35 5.12 22.41 11.02
CA THR A 35 6.51 22.16 10.62
C THR A 35 6.68 22.48 9.13
N PRO A 36 7.74 23.21 8.76
CA PRO A 36 8.02 23.50 7.37
C PRO A 36 8.76 22.31 6.74
N ASN A 37 8.18 21.79 5.65
CA ASN A 37 8.91 21.22 4.51
C ASN A 37 10.00 20.17 4.79
N ASN A 38 9.63 18.95 5.23
CA ASN A 38 10.29 17.72 4.76
C ASN A 38 9.52 16.49 5.24
N CYS A 39 8.52 16.04 4.48
CA CYS A 39 7.84 14.78 4.77
C CYS A 39 8.71 13.64 4.24
N GLN A 40 9.71 13.24 5.03
CA GLN A 40 10.43 11.99 4.84
C GLN A 40 9.49 10.84 5.23
N TYR A 41 8.77 10.30 4.24
CA TYR A 41 7.94 9.11 4.38
C TYR A 41 8.84 7.91 4.72
N PHE A 42 9.13 7.72 6.00
CA PHE A 42 9.80 6.56 6.54
C PHE A 42 8.78 5.69 7.28
N CYS A 43 7.88 5.08 6.52
CA CYS A 43 7.20 3.86 6.98
C CYS A 43 7.82 2.70 6.18
N LYS A 44 8.77 1.99 6.80
CA LYS A 44 9.29 0.72 6.28
C LYS A 44 8.15 -0.30 6.29
N ALA A 45 7.29 -0.26 5.27
CA ALA A 45 6.60 -1.47 4.82
C ALA A 45 7.71 -2.44 4.38
N VAL A 46 7.60 -3.71 4.72
CA VAL A 46 8.55 -4.73 4.30
C VAL A 46 8.50 -4.79 2.77
N VAL A 47 9.43 -4.11 2.13
CA VAL A 47 9.57 -4.00 0.67
C VAL A 47 10.01 -5.36 0.15
N LEU A 48 9.24 -5.89 -0.79
CA LEU A 48 9.60 -7.12 -1.51
C LEU A 48 9.88 -6.85 -3.01
N MET A 49 9.92 -5.59 -3.42
CA MET A 49 10.23 -5.20 -4.78
C MET A 49 11.73 -5.35 -5.09
N ARG A 50 12.07 -6.07 -6.17
CA ARG A 50 13.45 -6.34 -6.60
C ARG A 50 13.78 -5.62 -7.91
N PHE A 51 14.81 -4.77 -7.87
CA PHE A 51 15.26 -3.99 -9.02
C PHE A 51 16.36 -4.71 -9.80
N ALA A 52 16.32 -4.57 -11.13
CA ALA A 52 17.47 -4.92 -11.98
C ALA A 52 18.35 -3.72 -12.31
N ASP A 53 17.77 -2.51 -12.32
CA ASP A 53 18.54 -1.27 -12.48
C ASP A 53 18.93 -0.68 -11.12
N LYS A 54 20.23 -0.63 -10.84
CA LYS A 54 20.80 -0.02 -9.63
C LYS A 54 20.50 1.48 -9.49
N ARG A 55 20.25 2.18 -10.60
CA ARG A 55 19.89 3.61 -10.56
C ARG A 55 18.45 3.78 -10.07
N LEU A 56 17.55 2.92 -10.54
CA LEU A 56 16.16 2.91 -10.10
C LEU A 56 16.05 2.51 -8.64
N GLU A 57 16.85 1.53 -8.20
CA GLU A 57 16.96 1.14 -6.78
C GLU A 57 17.40 2.32 -5.91
N ARG A 58 18.49 3.02 -6.29
CA ARG A 58 18.94 4.23 -5.56
C ARG A 58 17.89 5.34 -5.55
N PHE A 59 17.17 5.53 -6.65
CA PHE A 59 16.07 6.49 -6.72
C PHE A 59 14.96 6.12 -5.74
N TRP A 60 14.62 4.84 -5.65
CA TRP A 60 13.61 4.34 -4.71
C TRP A 60 14.01 4.58 -3.26
N GLU A 61 15.26 4.30 -2.91
CA GLU A 61 15.77 4.46 -1.55
C GLU A 61 15.96 5.92 -1.13
N SER A 62 16.49 6.76 -2.01
CA SER A 62 16.91 8.13 -1.68
C SER A 62 15.90 9.21 -2.09
N GLY A 63 15.02 8.90 -3.05
CA GLY A 63 14.16 9.89 -3.72
C GLY A 63 14.89 10.82 -4.70
N ILE A 64 16.23 10.71 -4.83
CA ILE A 64 17.04 11.57 -5.69
C ILE A 64 17.02 11.04 -7.12
N ILE A 65 16.53 11.84 -8.06
CA ILE A 65 16.44 11.44 -9.47
C ILE A 65 17.86 11.34 -10.10
N PRO A 66 18.20 10.20 -10.74
CA PRO A 66 19.43 10.08 -11.50
C PRO A 66 19.50 11.12 -12.62
N SER A 67 20.67 11.71 -12.86
CA SER A 67 20.84 12.74 -13.90
C SER A 67 20.60 12.23 -15.33
N GLN A 68 20.61 10.91 -15.53
CA GLN A 68 20.28 10.28 -16.82
C GLN A 68 18.77 10.16 -17.06
N TYR A 69 17.94 10.37 -16.04
CA TYR A 69 16.49 10.28 -16.19
C TYR A 69 15.92 11.64 -16.65
N PRO A 70 14.77 11.65 -17.33
CA PRO A 70 14.17 12.89 -17.82
C PRO A 70 13.78 13.81 -16.67
N GLN A 71 13.85 15.11 -16.91
CA GLN A 71 13.34 16.07 -15.95
C GLN A 71 11.82 15.93 -15.78
N GLY A 72 11.33 16.15 -14.55
CA GLY A 72 9.89 16.14 -14.25
C GLY A 72 9.22 14.77 -14.11
N VAL A 73 9.94 13.64 -14.29
CA VAL A 73 9.34 12.30 -14.10
C VAL A 73 9.36 11.82 -12.66
N ALA A 74 10.22 12.38 -11.79
CA ALA A 74 10.47 11.90 -10.43
C ALA A 74 9.19 11.61 -9.64
N ARG A 75 8.28 12.59 -9.56
CA ARG A 75 7.02 12.46 -8.80
C ARG A 75 6.13 11.35 -9.36
N THR A 76 6.00 11.27 -10.68
CA THR A 76 5.17 10.25 -11.31
C THR A 76 5.80 8.88 -11.16
N LEU A 77 7.11 8.76 -11.36
CA LEU A 77 7.88 7.53 -11.21
C LEU A 77 7.77 6.98 -9.78
N MET A 78 8.01 7.82 -8.77
CA MET A 78 7.87 7.45 -7.35
C MET A 78 6.47 6.92 -7.04
N ARG A 79 5.42 7.62 -7.49
CA ARG A 79 4.04 7.16 -7.30
C ARG A 79 3.80 5.79 -7.94
N LYS A 80 4.33 5.52 -9.14
CA LYS A 80 4.16 4.21 -9.79
C LYS A 80 4.90 3.11 -9.03
N LEU A 81 6.10 3.38 -8.52
CA LEU A 81 6.85 2.43 -7.70
C LEU A 81 6.11 2.11 -6.39
N GLN A 82 5.53 3.12 -5.74
CA GLN A 82 4.69 2.91 -4.55
C GLN A 82 3.46 2.05 -4.85
N MET A 83 2.80 2.27 -5.99
CA MET A 83 1.69 1.42 -6.40
C MET A 83 2.13 -0.01 -6.70
N LEU A 84 3.32 -0.18 -7.28
CA LEU A 84 3.89 -1.48 -7.59
C LEU A 84 4.24 -2.25 -6.31
N ASP A 85 4.81 -1.57 -5.32
CA ASP A 85 5.13 -2.11 -4.00
C ASP A 85 3.87 -2.48 -3.19
N ALA A 86 2.79 -1.70 -3.33
CA ALA A 86 1.53 -1.94 -2.65
C ALA A 86 0.62 -2.99 -3.33
N ALA A 87 0.93 -3.41 -4.55
CA ALA A 87 0.06 -4.30 -5.31
C ALA A 87 0.21 -5.76 -4.85
N GLU A 88 -0.91 -6.44 -4.60
CA GLU A 88 -0.90 -7.88 -4.27
C GLU A 88 -0.84 -8.78 -5.51
N TYR A 89 -1.26 -8.25 -6.66
CA TYR A 89 -1.29 -8.94 -7.95
C TYR A 89 -1.13 -7.92 -9.08
N PRO A 90 -0.57 -8.29 -10.25
CA PRO A 90 -0.17 -7.32 -11.27
C PRO A 90 -1.38 -6.62 -11.91
N GLN A 91 -2.54 -7.29 -11.98
CA GLN A 91 -3.76 -6.71 -12.54
C GLN A 91 -4.33 -5.55 -11.70
N ALA A 92 -3.95 -5.43 -10.41
CA ALA A 92 -4.35 -4.29 -9.57
C ALA A 92 -3.87 -2.95 -10.16
N LEU A 93 -2.76 -2.97 -10.90
CA LEU A 93 -2.18 -1.81 -11.56
C LEU A 93 -2.99 -1.33 -12.78
N ARG A 94 -4.05 -2.03 -13.19
CA ARG A 94 -5.00 -1.53 -14.21
C ARG A 94 -5.81 -0.33 -13.71
N THR A 95 -6.00 -0.23 -12.40
CA THR A 95 -6.70 0.89 -11.76
C THR A 95 -5.66 1.81 -11.14
N PRO A 96 -5.54 3.09 -11.55
CA PRO A 96 -6.39 3.89 -12.44
C PRO A 96 -6.05 3.74 -13.94
N PRO A 97 -7.01 4.03 -14.84
CA PRO A 97 -6.89 3.78 -16.29
C PRO A 97 -5.70 4.48 -16.98
N GLY A 98 -5.17 5.54 -16.37
CA GLY A 98 -3.96 6.23 -16.85
C GLY A 98 -2.67 5.42 -16.76
N ASN A 99 -2.68 4.25 -16.10
CA ASN A 99 -1.53 3.37 -16.02
C ASN A 99 -1.20 2.68 -17.34
N ARG A 100 -2.22 2.44 -18.20
CA ARG A 100 -2.09 1.66 -19.44
C ARG A 100 -1.25 0.41 -19.21
N PHE A 101 -1.68 -0.36 -18.21
CA PHE A 101 -1.03 -1.61 -17.83
C PHE A 101 -1.14 -2.60 -18.99
N GLU A 102 0.00 -3.11 -19.43
CA GLU A 102 0.11 -4.03 -20.57
C GLU A 102 0.92 -5.26 -20.13
N GLU A 103 0.39 -6.44 -20.39
CA GLU A 103 1.16 -7.68 -20.35
C GLU A 103 1.87 -7.81 -21.70
N LEU A 104 3.19 -7.92 -21.66
CA LEU A 104 3.98 -8.07 -22.89
C LEU A 104 3.77 -9.49 -23.45
N SER A 105 3.86 -9.64 -24.76
CA SER A 105 3.62 -10.92 -25.45
C SER A 105 4.90 -11.46 -26.11
N GLY A 106 4.89 -12.72 -26.53
CA GLY A 106 6.03 -13.38 -27.19
C GLY A 106 7.09 -13.83 -26.19
N ASP A 107 8.37 -13.62 -26.50
CA ASP A 107 9.49 -14.00 -25.62
C ASP A 107 9.47 -13.25 -24.27
N LEU A 108 8.68 -12.18 -24.18
CA LEU A 108 8.48 -11.37 -22.98
C LEU A 108 7.15 -11.64 -22.27
N ALA A 109 6.47 -12.77 -22.55
CA ALA A 109 5.18 -13.15 -21.97
C ALA A 109 5.11 -13.17 -20.43
N SER A 110 6.25 -13.10 -19.74
CA SER A 110 6.36 -13.02 -18.27
C SER A 110 6.59 -11.59 -17.74
N HIS A 111 6.57 -10.59 -18.61
CA HIS A 111 6.82 -9.20 -18.28
C HIS A 111 5.55 -8.36 -18.41
N TYR A 112 5.47 -7.38 -17.53
CA TYR A 112 4.43 -6.38 -17.45
C TYR A 112 5.04 -5.01 -17.65
N SER A 113 4.26 -4.08 -18.21
CA SER A 113 4.66 -2.69 -18.31
C SER A 113 3.60 -1.74 -17.77
N VAL A 114 4.07 -0.67 -17.14
CA VAL A 114 3.24 0.45 -16.67
C VAL A 114 3.80 1.76 -17.20
N ARG A 115 2.90 2.60 -17.71
CA ARG A 115 3.26 3.89 -18.27
C ARG A 115 3.61 4.92 -17.21
N VAL A 116 4.77 5.55 -17.36
CA VAL A 116 5.22 6.68 -16.55
C VAL A 116 4.90 7.99 -17.26
N ASN A 117 5.29 8.12 -18.54
CA ASN A 117 4.93 9.26 -19.40
C ASN A 117 4.78 8.81 -20.87
N ARG A 118 4.82 9.74 -21.85
CA ARG A 118 4.70 9.38 -23.27
C ARG A 118 5.79 8.38 -23.71
N GLN A 119 7.04 8.64 -23.33
CA GLN A 119 8.23 7.94 -23.80
C GLN A 119 8.68 6.80 -22.88
N TRP A 120 8.53 6.94 -21.56
CA TRP A 120 9.11 6.03 -20.58
C TRP A 120 8.12 5.04 -20.01
N ARG A 121 8.60 3.83 -19.71
CA ARG A 121 7.86 2.73 -19.09
C ARG A 121 8.62 2.13 -17.92
N LEU A 122 7.87 1.67 -16.93
CA LEU A 122 8.36 0.68 -15.98
C LEU A 122 8.07 -0.70 -16.57
N VAL A 123 9.08 -1.55 -16.67
CA VAL A 123 8.95 -2.95 -17.07
C VAL A 123 9.38 -3.81 -15.89
N PHE A 124 8.61 -4.85 -15.59
CA PHE A 124 8.86 -5.74 -14.46
C PHE A 124 8.27 -7.11 -14.72
N ARG A 125 8.71 -8.09 -13.94
CA ARG A 125 8.11 -9.41 -13.85
C ARG A 125 7.30 -9.51 -12.56
N TRP A 126 6.36 -10.44 -12.52
CA TRP A 126 5.62 -10.75 -11.30
C TRP A 126 6.00 -12.15 -10.82
N ASP A 127 6.44 -12.26 -9.56
CA ASP A 127 6.67 -13.55 -8.92
C ASP A 127 5.92 -13.59 -7.59
N ARG A 128 4.97 -14.54 -7.49
CA ARG A 128 4.06 -14.72 -6.34
C ARG A 128 3.29 -13.43 -5.99
N LYS A 129 3.87 -12.57 -5.16
CA LYS A 129 3.28 -11.32 -4.64
C LYS A 129 4.23 -10.13 -4.78
N GLU A 130 5.26 -10.28 -5.60
CA GLU A 130 6.39 -9.36 -5.63
C GLU A 130 6.71 -8.96 -7.06
N ALA A 131 6.96 -7.67 -7.27
CA ALA A 131 7.51 -7.18 -8.51
C ALA A 131 9.02 -7.45 -8.55
N THR A 132 9.47 -8.15 -9.57
CA THR A 132 10.88 -8.53 -9.77
C THR A 132 11.40 -8.00 -11.10
N ASP A 133 12.73 -7.93 -11.24
CA ASP A 133 13.39 -7.42 -12.45
C ASP A 133 12.86 -6.04 -12.88
N VAL A 134 12.60 -5.16 -11.90
CA VAL A 134 12.02 -3.84 -12.17
C VAL A 134 13.05 -2.94 -12.86
N ARG A 135 12.66 -2.38 -14.01
CA ARG A 135 13.47 -1.51 -14.86
C ARG A 135 12.68 -0.27 -15.29
N PHE A 136 13.38 0.85 -15.43
CA PHE A 136 12.84 2.07 -16.03
C PHE A 136 13.49 2.25 -17.41
N VAL A 137 12.68 2.10 -18.46
CA VAL A 137 13.17 2.02 -19.84
C VAL A 137 12.55 3.10 -20.71
N ASP A 138 13.36 3.54 -21.67
CA ASP A 138 12.92 4.36 -22.79
C ASP A 138 12.31 3.45 -23.87
N TYR A 139 11.18 3.86 -24.43
CA TYR A 139 10.42 3.12 -25.44
C TYR A 139 10.54 3.74 -26.84
N HIS A 140 11.49 4.65 -27.05
CA HIS A 140 11.76 5.31 -28.33
C HIS A 140 13.19 5.12 -28.81
#